data_AF-A0A0T2YDI2-F1
#
_entry.id   AF-A0A0T2YDI2-F1
#
_cell.length_a   1.000
_cell.length_b   1.000
_cell.length_c   1.000
_cell.angle_alpha   90.00
_cell.angle_beta   90.00
_cell.angle_gamma   90.00
#
_symmetry.space_group_name_H-M   'P 1'
#
loop_
_entity.id
_entity.type
_entity.pdbx_description
1 polymer ?
#
loop_
_entity_poly.entity_id
_entity_poly.type
_entity_poly.pdbx_seq_one_letter_code
_entity_poly.pdbx_strand_id
1 'polypeptide(L)'
;MRSSLSLSALLSALVLTATAATAQVRITEVAPWSSGNSVVSADWFELTNFGTSAVDITGWKVDDNSNAFGSALALTGVSSIGAGQSVVFIEGSAATAGSFLSNWFGSPSFAGVVVGTYSGSGIGFGTGGDAVNIFNAAGALQARVDFGASDASSPYQTFDNSAGLNNVTLSTLSTAGTNGAFVIASGLEIGSPSLVPEPETYAMLLAGLGLMGAAIRRRQA
;
A
#
# COMPACT_ATOMS: atom_id res chain seq x y z
N MET A 1 7.45 70.90 -25.89
CA MET A 1 7.45 69.47 -26.31
C MET A 1 8.59 68.76 -25.58
N ARG A 2 8.30 68.02 -24.50
CA ARG A 2 9.05 66.85 -23.95
C ARG A 2 8.06 66.13 -23.01
N SER A 3 7.11 65.40 -23.56
CA SER A 3 7.16 63.94 -23.76
C SER A 3 7.05 63.18 -22.43
N SER A 4 5.87 62.61 -22.27
CA SER A 4 5.26 61.94 -21.12
C SER A 4 5.82 60.55 -20.80
N LEU A 5 5.56 60.16 -19.54
CA LEU A 5 5.75 58.86 -18.88
C LEU A 5 5.61 57.62 -19.77
N SER A 6 6.36 56.57 -19.45
CA SER A 6 5.85 55.19 -19.51
C SER A 6 6.47 54.36 -18.39
N LEU A 7 5.59 54.00 -17.44
CA LEU A 7 5.82 53.11 -16.32
C LEU A 7 5.66 51.68 -16.85
N SER A 8 6.75 50.97 -17.11
CA SER A 8 6.71 49.56 -17.51
C SER A 8 6.55 48.68 -16.27
N ALA A 9 5.32 48.23 -16.03
CA ALA A 9 5.02 47.21 -15.03
C ALA A 9 5.63 45.86 -15.48
N LEU A 10 6.57 45.32 -14.69
CA LEU A 10 7.01 43.93 -14.83
C LEU A 10 5.91 43.01 -14.30
N LEU A 11 5.23 42.32 -15.21
CA LEU A 11 4.30 41.24 -14.90
C LEU A 11 5.12 39.95 -14.75
N SER A 12 5.43 39.53 -13.53
CA SER A 12 6.01 38.21 -13.27
C SER A 12 4.94 37.15 -13.51
N ALA A 13 5.02 36.44 -14.63
CA ALA A 13 4.22 35.24 -14.87
C ALA A 13 4.72 34.11 -13.96
N LEU A 14 3.97 33.82 -12.90
CA LEU A 14 4.18 32.62 -12.09
C LEU A 14 3.70 31.42 -12.92
N VAL A 15 4.64 30.75 -13.59
CA VAL A 15 4.37 29.46 -14.24
C VAL A 15 4.24 28.43 -13.12
N LEU A 16 2.99 28.13 -12.70
CA LEU A 16 2.72 26.90 -11.97
C LEU A 16 2.90 25.74 -12.93
N THR A 17 4.09 25.14 -12.94
CA THR A 17 4.23 23.79 -13.46
C THR A 17 3.45 22.88 -12.52
N ALA A 18 2.26 22.45 -12.93
CA ALA A 18 1.58 21.35 -12.28
C ALA A 18 2.44 20.10 -12.50
N THR A 19 3.35 19.82 -11.58
CA THR A 19 3.92 18.49 -11.46
C THR A 19 2.73 17.57 -11.24
N ALA A 20 2.50 16.61 -12.15
CA ALA A 20 1.56 15.54 -11.87
C ALA A 20 1.95 14.97 -10.50
N ALA A 21 1.09 15.16 -9.50
CA ALA A 21 1.32 14.59 -8.20
C ALA A 21 1.38 13.09 -8.42
N THR A 22 2.57 12.50 -8.32
CA THR A 22 2.71 11.06 -8.24
C THR A 22 1.76 10.64 -7.13
N ALA A 23 0.78 9.78 -7.42
CA ALA A 23 -0.13 9.32 -6.37
C ALA A 23 0.74 8.76 -5.24
N GLN A 24 0.53 9.29 -4.03
CA GLN A 24 1.36 8.92 -2.89
C GLN A 24 1.05 7.48 -2.44
N VAL A 25 -0.13 6.99 -2.80
CA VAL A 25 -0.57 5.62 -2.54
C VAL A 25 -0.10 4.69 -3.67
N ARG A 26 0.54 3.59 -3.31
CA ARG A 26 1.05 2.55 -4.20
C ARG A 26 0.57 1.18 -3.75
N ILE A 27 0.43 0.27 -4.70
CA ILE A 27 0.19 -1.15 -4.43
C ILE A 27 1.53 -1.76 -4.03
N THR A 28 1.68 -2.19 -2.79
CA THR A 28 2.96 -2.68 -2.25
C THR A 28 3.05 -4.19 -2.15
N GLU A 29 1.92 -4.89 -2.21
CA GLU A 29 1.89 -6.34 -2.15
C GLU A 29 0.64 -6.88 -2.84
N VAL A 30 0.74 -8.05 -3.48
CA VAL A 30 -0.41 -8.72 -4.12
C VAL A 30 -0.33 -10.23 -3.89
N ALA A 31 -1.45 -10.86 -3.53
CA ALA A 31 -1.55 -12.29 -3.25
C ALA A 31 -2.71 -12.94 -4.02
N PRO A 32 -2.56 -13.13 -5.33
CA PRO A 32 -3.62 -13.67 -6.21
C PRO A 32 -3.87 -15.18 -6.03
N TRP A 33 -2.95 -15.92 -5.41
CA TRP A 33 -3.14 -17.35 -5.09
C TRP A 33 -4.00 -17.56 -3.84
N SER A 34 -4.23 -16.52 -3.03
CA SER A 34 -4.87 -16.65 -1.72
C SER A 34 -6.34 -17.11 -1.84
N SER A 35 -7.05 -16.74 -2.92
CA SER A 35 -8.40 -17.23 -3.20
C SER A 35 -8.52 -18.75 -3.38
N GLY A 36 -7.48 -19.40 -3.92
CA GLY A 36 -7.48 -20.84 -4.21
C GLY A 36 -6.62 -21.69 -3.27
N ASN A 37 -5.58 -21.11 -2.68
CA ASN A 37 -4.51 -21.86 -2.00
C ASN A 37 -4.34 -21.48 -0.52
N SER A 38 -5.00 -20.42 -0.03
CA SER A 38 -5.02 -20.05 1.38
C SER A 38 -6.30 -20.51 2.09
N VAL A 39 -6.19 -20.74 3.40
CA VAL A 39 -7.35 -20.92 4.29
C VAL A 39 -8.25 -19.67 4.35
N VAL A 40 -7.73 -18.52 3.95
CA VAL A 40 -8.49 -17.27 3.86
C VAL A 40 -9.47 -17.31 2.68
N SER A 41 -9.11 -18.01 1.60
CA SER A 41 -9.94 -18.22 0.40
C SER A 41 -10.45 -16.91 -0.22
N ALA A 42 -9.59 -15.88 -0.24
CA ALA A 42 -9.85 -14.61 -0.90
C ALA A 42 -8.55 -13.98 -1.41
N ASP A 43 -8.62 -13.30 -2.55
CA ASP A 43 -7.53 -12.48 -3.07
C ASP A 43 -7.35 -11.23 -2.21
N TRP A 44 -6.11 -10.78 -2.09
CA TRP A 44 -5.82 -9.54 -1.37
C TRP A 44 -4.63 -8.80 -1.97
N PHE A 45 -4.58 -7.51 -1.67
CA PHE A 45 -3.47 -6.62 -2.01
C PHE A 45 -3.27 -5.60 -0.90
N GLU A 46 -2.12 -4.93 -0.90
CA GLU A 46 -1.79 -3.90 0.05
C GLU A 46 -1.59 -2.55 -0.64
N LEU A 47 -2.10 -1.49 -0.01
CA LEU A 47 -1.82 -0.11 -0.37
C LEU A 47 -0.97 0.58 0.70
N THR A 48 0.13 1.21 0.28
CA THR A 48 0.97 2.03 1.15
C THR A 48 0.99 3.47 0.69
N ASN A 49 0.82 4.41 1.63
CA ASN A 49 0.98 5.83 1.38
C ASN A 49 2.43 6.28 1.65
N PHE A 50 3.21 6.46 0.58
CA PHE A 50 4.58 6.98 0.61
C PHE A 50 4.66 8.51 0.80
N GLY A 51 3.52 9.18 0.92
CA GLY A 51 3.42 10.62 1.14
C GLY A 51 3.69 11.03 2.58
N THR A 52 3.73 12.35 2.80
CA THR A 52 3.97 12.96 4.12
C THR A 52 2.68 13.40 4.82
N SER A 53 1.52 13.13 4.22
CA SER A 53 0.20 13.49 4.75
C SER A 53 -0.80 12.36 4.53
N ALA A 54 -1.84 12.30 5.36
CA ALA A 54 -2.93 11.36 5.14
C ALA A 54 -3.62 11.62 3.79
N VAL A 55 -3.98 10.53 3.10
CA VAL A 55 -4.74 10.55 1.85
C VAL A 55 -6.14 10.03 2.13
N ASP A 56 -7.16 10.83 1.81
CA ASP A 56 -8.55 10.40 1.81
C ASP A 56 -8.80 9.47 0.61
N ILE A 57 -9.22 8.25 0.91
CA ILE A 57 -9.53 7.20 -0.07
C ILE A 57 -11.02 6.89 -0.15
N THR A 58 -11.88 7.75 0.43
CA THR A 58 -13.32 7.59 0.38
C THR A 58 -13.80 7.49 -1.07
N GLY A 59 -14.55 6.41 -1.36
CA GLY A 59 -15.08 6.15 -2.70
C GLY A 59 -14.05 5.65 -3.71
N TRP A 60 -12.81 5.34 -3.29
CA TRP A 60 -11.85 4.67 -4.15
C TRP A 60 -12.32 3.25 -4.48
N LYS A 61 -11.88 2.75 -5.63
CA LYS A 61 -12.31 1.47 -6.20
C LYS A 61 -11.12 0.66 -6.70
N VAL A 62 -11.25 -0.65 -6.71
CA VAL A 62 -10.29 -1.61 -7.29
C VAL A 62 -10.89 -2.35 -8.47
N ASP A 63 -10.04 -2.67 -9.44
CA ASP A 63 -10.39 -3.53 -10.57
C ASP A 63 -9.20 -4.42 -10.95
N ASP A 64 -9.47 -5.50 -11.68
CA ASP A 64 -8.47 -6.42 -12.22
C ASP A 64 -7.93 -5.91 -13.59
N ASN A 65 -7.33 -6.77 -14.41
CA ASN A 65 -6.81 -6.41 -15.73
C ASN A 65 -7.82 -5.75 -16.69
N SER A 66 -9.12 -5.87 -16.45
CA SER A 66 -10.13 -5.19 -17.27
C SER A 66 -9.99 -3.65 -17.20
N ASN A 67 -9.41 -3.14 -16.10
CA ASN A 67 -9.01 -1.74 -15.92
C ASN A 67 -10.16 -0.75 -16.27
N ALA A 68 -11.35 -1.07 -15.80
CA ALA A 68 -12.60 -0.41 -16.12
C ALA A 68 -13.27 0.11 -14.84
N PHE A 69 -13.15 1.43 -14.60
CA PHE A 69 -13.77 2.10 -13.44
C PHE A 69 -15.29 1.83 -13.29
N GLY A 70 -16.00 1.61 -14.42
CA GLY A 70 -17.43 1.31 -14.44
C GLY A 70 -17.80 -0.01 -13.76
N SER A 71 -16.95 -1.03 -13.86
CA SER A 71 -17.12 -2.34 -13.21
C SER A 71 -16.31 -2.49 -11.92
N ALA A 72 -15.34 -1.60 -11.67
CA ALA A 72 -14.53 -1.60 -10.45
C ALA A 72 -15.39 -1.70 -9.18
N LEU A 73 -14.84 -2.29 -8.12
CA LEU A 73 -15.51 -2.51 -6.84
C LEU A 73 -15.03 -1.51 -5.80
N ALA A 74 -15.93 -1.06 -4.93
CA ALA A 74 -15.60 -0.09 -3.89
C ALA A 74 -14.67 -0.68 -2.83
N LEU A 75 -13.69 0.11 -2.40
CA LEU A 75 -12.91 -0.14 -1.19
C LEU A 75 -13.71 0.31 0.02
N THR A 76 -13.86 -0.58 1.00
CA THR A 76 -14.71 -0.39 2.18
C THR A 76 -13.96 -0.70 3.47
N GLY A 77 -14.46 -0.19 4.60
CA GLY A 77 -13.84 -0.37 5.92
C GLY A 77 -12.70 0.61 6.25
N VAL A 78 -12.16 1.32 5.24
CA VAL A 78 -11.09 2.32 5.43
C VAL A 78 -11.35 3.54 4.56
N SER A 79 -11.32 4.74 5.16
CA SER A 79 -11.56 6.02 4.46
C SER A 79 -10.30 6.87 4.29
N SER A 80 -9.21 6.58 5.01
CA SER A 80 -7.95 7.31 4.85
C SER A 80 -6.74 6.42 5.10
N ILE A 81 -5.65 6.70 4.40
CA ILE A 81 -4.34 6.09 4.66
C ILE A 81 -3.40 7.18 5.15
N GLY A 82 -2.95 7.08 6.41
CA GLY A 82 -1.98 7.99 7.01
C GLY A 82 -0.63 8.02 6.29
N ALA A 83 0.20 9.02 6.58
CA ALA A 83 1.55 9.10 6.01
C ALA A 83 2.40 7.90 6.45
N GLY A 84 3.00 7.17 5.51
CA GLY A 84 3.77 5.95 5.78
C GLY A 84 2.92 4.74 6.21
N GLN A 85 1.59 4.88 6.27
CA GLN A 85 0.71 3.78 6.64
C GLN A 85 0.46 2.85 5.45
N SER A 86 0.35 1.56 5.75
CA SER A 86 -0.13 0.53 4.83
C SER A 86 -1.49 -0.01 5.27
N VAL A 87 -2.30 -0.40 4.29
CA VAL A 87 -3.64 -0.97 4.49
C VAL A 87 -3.82 -2.15 3.54
N VAL A 88 -4.21 -3.30 4.08
CA VAL A 88 -4.59 -4.47 3.29
C VAL A 88 -6.04 -4.32 2.84
N PHE A 89 -6.33 -4.69 1.61
CA PHE A 89 -7.69 -4.87 1.12
C PHE A 89 -7.87 -6.30 0.65
N ILE A 90 -8.90 -6.96 1.18
CA ILE A 90 -9.21 -8.35 0.88
C ILE A 90 -10.60 -8.50 0.28
N GLU A 91 -10.73 -9.42 -0.68
CA GLU A 91 -12.02 -9.75 -1.27
C GLU A 91 -12.96 -10.38 -0.23
N GLY A 92 -14.18 -9.88 -0.12
CA GLY A 92 -15.22 -10.42 0.73
C GLY A 92 -15.65 -9.46 1.83
N SER A 93 -15.77 -9.97 3.06
CA SER A 93 -16.46 -9.31 4.16
C SER A 93 -15.53 -9.01 5.34
N ALA A 94 -16.04 -8.29 6.34
CA ALA A 94 -15.33 -8.10 7.60
C ALA A 94 -14.95 -9.42 8.29
N ALA A 95 -15.73 -10.50 8.08
CA ALA A 95 -15.36 -11.84 8.57
C ALA A 95 -14.13 -12.39 7.82
N THR A 96 -14.04 -12.16 6.50
CA THR A 96 -12.86 -12.51 5.70
C THR A 96 -11.62 -11.75 6.16
N ALA A 97 -11.76 -10.46 6.48
CA ALA A 97 -10.68 -9.67 7.09
C ALA A 97 -10.23 -10.24 8.45
N GLY A 98 -11.15 -10.71 9.29
CA GLY A 98 -10.82 -11.40 10.54
C GLY A 98 -10.09 -12.73 10.33
N SER A 99 -10.48 -13.51 9.31
CA SER A 99 -9.78 -14.74 8.91
C SER A 99 -8.38 -14.46 8.38
N PHE A 100 -8.22 -13.41 7.59
CA PHE A 100 -6.92 -12.93 7.13
C PHE A 100 -5.99 -12.62 8.31
N LEU A 101 -6.47 -11.82 9.27
CA LEU A 101 -5.68 -11.46 10.45
C LEU A 101 -5.33 -12.70 11.28
N SER A 102 -6.28 -13.64 11.41
CA SER A 102 -6.03 -14.89 12.13
C SER A 102 -4.97 -15.76 11.44
N ASN A 103 -4.97 -15.82 10.11
CA ASN A 103 -4.00 -16.60 9.33
C ASN A 103 -2.59 -15.99 9.41
N TRP A 104 -2.47 -14.69 9.19
CA TRP A 104 -1.18 -14.00 9.12
C TRP A 104 -0.59 -13.67 10.49
N PHE A 105 -1.43 -13.38 11.49
CA PHE A 105 -1.00 -12.86 12.78
C PHE A 105 -1.50 -13.65 14.00
N GLY A 106 -2.23 -14.75 13.79
CA GLY A 106 -2.70 -15.63 14.86
C GLY A 106 -3.87 -15.10 15.69
N SER A 107 -4.47 -13.97 15.31
CA SER A 107 -5.59 -13.33 16.02
C SER A 107 -6.51 -12.60 15.03
N PRO A 108 -7.84 -12.56 15.23
CA PRO A 108 -8.76 -11.84 14.36
C PRO A 108 -8.62 -10.31 14.42
N SER A 109 -7.75 -9.81 15.32
CA SER A 109 -7.29 -8.43 15.35
C SER A 109 -5.81 -8.39 15.68
N PHE A 110 -5.07 -7.47 15.05
CA PHE A 110 -3.67 -7.26 15.32
C PHE A 110 -3.34 -5.77 15.32
N ALA A 111 -2.70 -5.29 16.38
CA ALA A 111 -2.37 -3.87 16.52
C ALA A 111 -1.37 -3.45 15.42
N GLY A 112 -1.67 -2.35 14.72
CA GLY A 112 -0.82 -1.84 13.64
C GLY A 112 -1.09 -2.48 12.27
N VAL A 113 -2.04 -3.41 12.16
CA VAL A 113 -2.51 -3.92 10.86
C VAL A 113 -3.94 -3.42 10.62
N VAL A 114 -4.15 -2.72 9.51
CA VAL A 114 -5.47 -2.24 9.10
C VAL A 114 -5.92 -2.99 7.85
N VAL A 115 -7.12 -3.55 7.90
CA VAL A 115 -7.68 -4.36 6.82
C VAL A 115 -9.05 -3.79 6.42
N GLY A 116 -9.15 -3.32 5.18
CA GLY A 116 -10.40 -3.03 4.49
C GLY A 116 -10.83 -4.19 3.60
N THR A 117 -11.96 -4.04 2.93
CA THR A 117 -12.49 -5.08 2.03
C THR A 117 -13.03 -4.50 0.74
N TYR A 118 -13.12 -5.34 -0.29
CA TYR A 118 -13.91 -5.10 -1.50
C TYR A 118 -14.76 -6.34 -1.79
N SER A 119 -15.93 -6.18 -2.39
CA SER A 119 -16.82 -7.32 -2.65
C SER A 119 -17.73 -7.03 -3.83
N GLY A 120 -18.06 -8.06 -4.62
CA GLY A 120 -18.89 -7.93 -5.80
C GLY A 120 -18.59 -9.04 -6.80
N SER A 121 -18.94 -8.80 -8.05
CA SER A 121 -18.65 -9.71 -9.17
C SER A 121 -17.87 -8.95 -10.24
N GLY A 122 -17.15 -9.68 -11.09
CA GLY A 122 -16.41 -9.07 -12.21
C GLY A 122 -15.02 -8.59 -11.84
N ILE A 123 -14.50 -9.03 -10.68
CA ILE A 123 -13.08 -8.99 -10.34
C ILE A 123 -12.64 -10.41 -9.98
N GLY A 124 -11.37 -10.72 -10.23
CA GLY A 124 -10.65 -11.84 -9.64
C GLY A 124 -9.19 -11.76 -10.05
N PHE A 125 -8.25 -12.10 -9.19
CA PHE A 125 -6.84 -11.99 -9.52
C PHE A 125 -6.30 -13.33 -10.04
N GLY A 126 -6.22 -13.44 -11.36
CA GLY A 126 -5.76 -14.67 -12.02
C GLY A 126 -4.34 -15.09 -11.62
N THR A 127 -4.17 -16.35 -11.19
CA THR A 127 -2.86 -16.90 -10.80
C THR A 127 -1.91 -17.13 -11.97
N GLY A 128 -2.39 -17.07 -13.22
CA GLY A 128 -1.57 -17.09 -14.44
C GLY A 128 -0.98 -15.73 -14.82
N GLY A 129 -1.34 -14.68 -14.09
CA GLY A 129 -0.99 -13.29 -14.35
C GLY A 129 -2.23 -12.42 -14.56
N ASP A 130 -2.23 -11.25 -13.94
CA ASP A 130 -3.36 -10.30 -13.92
C ASP A 130 -2.85 -8.91 -13.51
N ALA A 131 -3.75 -8.01 -13.10
CA ALA A 131 -3.42 -6.68 -12.61
C ALA A 131 -4.25 -6.27 -11.40
N VAL A 132 -3.76 -5.27 -10.67
CA VAL A 132 -4.54 -4.49 -9.70
C VAL A 132 -4.56 -3.04 -10.17
N ASN A 133 -5.75 -2.47 -10.32
CA ASN A 133 -5.98 -1.08 -10.72
C ASN A 133 -6.76 -0.35 -9.64
N ILE A 134 -6.22 0.77 -9.15
CA ILE A 134 -6.84 1.57 -8.08
C ILE A 134 -7.30 2.89 -8.66
N PHE A 135 -8.60 3.13 -8.59
CA PHE A 135 -9.22 4.38 -9.03
C PHE A 135 -9.66 5.20 -7.83
N ASN A 136 -9.56 6.53 -7.93
CA ASN A 136 -10.24 7.41 -6.99
C ASN A 136 -11.75 7.51 -7.30
N ALA A 137 -12.50 8.22 -6.47
CA ALA A 137 -13.95 8.40 -6.62
C ALA A 137 -14.36 9.10 -7.94
N ALA A 138 -13.45 9.86 -8.58
CA ALA A 138 -13.68 10.51 -9.86
C ALA A 138 -13.32 9.62 -11.07
N GLY A 139 -12.85 8.39 -10.84
CA GLY A 139 -12.43 7.46 -11.88
C GLY A 139 -11.02 7.68 -12.42
N ALA A 140 -10.21 8.52 -11.76
CA ALA A 140 -8.81 8.68 -12.12
C ALA A 140 -7.97 7.56 -11.50
N LEU A 141 -7.21 6.86 -12.34
CA LEU A 141 -6.27 5.82 -11.92
C LEU A 141 -5.16 6.43 -11.04
N GLN A 142 -5.05 5.94 -9.81
CA GLN A 142 -4.08 6.35 -8.80
C GLN A 142 -2.86 5.43 -8.77
N ALA A 143 -3.10 4.12 -8.80
CA ALA A 143 -2.04 3.11 -8.79
C ALA A 143 -2.43 1.94 -9.68
N ARG A 144 -1.42 1.33 -10.30
CA ARG A 144 -1.57 0.14 -11.12
C ARG A 144 -0.30 -0.69 -11.10
N VAL A 145 -0.47 -2.00 -10.96
CA VAL A 145 0.57 -3.00 -11.24
C VAL A 145 -0.04 -4.16 -12.01
N ASP A 146 0.74 -4.74 -12.91
CA ASP A 146 0.50 -6.10 -13.40
C ASP A 146 1.34 -7.08 -12.56
N PHE A 147 1.03 -8.37 -12.61
CA PHE A 147 1.87 -9.42 -12.02
C PHE A 147 1.86 -10.67 -12.88
N GLY A 148 2.93 -11.46 -12.75
CA GLY A 148 3.09 -12.72 -13.47
C GLY A 148 2.36 -13.88 -12.82
N ALA A 149 2.78 -15.10 -13.17
CA ALA A 149 2.23 -16.31 -12.57
C ALA A 149 2.60 -16.43 -11.09
N SER A 150 1.65 -16.86 -10.27
CA SER A 150 1.87 -17.22 -8.87
C SER A 150 2.61 -18.53 -8.73
N ASP A 151 3.16 -18.79 -7.54
CA ASP A 151 3.70 -20.11 -7.21
C ASP A 151 2.63 -21.20 -7.36
N ALA A 152 2.97 -22.27 -8.07
CA ALA A 152 2.09 -23.42 -8.24
C ALA A 152 2.11 -24.39 -7.04
N SER A 153 3.04 -24.21 -6.11
CA SER A 153 3.22 -25.08 -4.94
C SER A 153 3.75 -24.29 -3.74
N SER A 154 3.30 -24.69 -2.55
CA SER A 154 3.76 -24.14 -1.27
C SER A 154 5.30 -24.24 -1.09
N PRO A 155 5.94 -23.26 -0.43
CA PRO A 155 5.34 -22.06 0.15
C PRO A 155 4.86 -21.07 -0.90
N TYR A 156 3.65 -20.53 -0.73
CA TYR A 156 3.08 -19.55 -1.65
C TYR A 156 3.58 -18.15 -1.28
N GLN A 157 4.28 -17.51 -2.20
CA GLN A 157 4.88 -16.19 -1.97
C GLN A 157 4.00 -15.10 -2.59
N THR A 158 3.80 -14.01 -1.87
CA THR A 158 3.17 -12.81 -2.44
C THR A 158 4.11 -12.11 -3.42
N PHE A 159 3.57 -11.28 -4.30
CA PHE A 159 4.38 -10.35 -5.10
C PHE A 159 4.80 -9.17 -4.22
N ASP A 160 6.11 -8.99 -4.04
CA ASP A 160 6.70 -7.88 -3.28
C ASP A 160 6.87 -6.65 -4.18
N ASN A 161 6.25 -5.54 -3.76
CA ASN A 161 6.47 -4.22 -4.32
C ASN A 161 6.65 -3.15 -3.23
N SER A 162 7.36 -3.49 -2.15
CA SER A 162 7.76 -2.56 -1.09
C SER A 162 8.51 -1.32 -1.61
N ALA A 163 9.09 -1.39 -2.81
CA ALA A 163 9.70 -0.25 -3.50
C ALA A 163 8.68 0.77 -4.06
N GLY A 164 7.38 0.45 -4.05
CA GLY A 164 6.31 1.34 -4.53
C GLY A 164 6.35 1.58 -6.04
N LEU A 165 6.77 0.58 -6.83
CA LEU A 165 6.75 0.68 -8.29
C LEU A 165 5.31 0.83 -8.80
N ASN A 166 5.15 1.50 -9.93
CA ASN A 166 3.83 1.77 -10.52
C ASN A 166 3.90 1.66 -12.04
N ASN A 167 2.84 1.16 -12.67
CA ASN A 167 2.77 0.88 -14.11
C ASN A 167 3.87 -0.09 -14.57
N VAL A 168 4.10 -1.14 -13.78
CA VAL A 168 5.08 -2.20 -14.06
C VAL A 168 4.44 -3.57 -13.86
N THR A 169 5.07 -4.60 -14.41
CA THR A 169 4.79 -5.99 -14.06
C THR A 169 5.68 -6.41 -12.90
N LEU A 170 5.06 -6.82 -11.78
CA LEU A 170 5.75 -7.39 -10.64
C LEU A 170 6.19 -8.81 -10.95
N SER A 171 7.45 -9.09 -10.63
CA SER A 171 8.07 -10.41 -10.74
C SER A 171 8.88 -10.80 -9.50
N THR A 172 9.05 -9.86 -8.57
CA THR A 172 9.74 -10.13 -7.31
C THR A 172 8.76 -10.79 -6.34
N LEU A 173 9.15 -11.95 -5.81
CA LEU A 173 8.36 -12.67 -4.82
C LEU A 173 8.92 -12.42 -3.41
N SER A 174 8.02 -12.31 -2.45
CA SER A 174 8.35 -12.12 -1.03
C SER A 174 9.27 -13.22 -0.52
N THR A 175 10.35 -12.82 0.15
CA THR A 175 11.32 -13.74 0.75
C THR A 175 11.41 -13.46 2.24
N ALA A 176 11.23 -14.50 3.07
CA ALA A 176 11.27 -14.33 4.53
C ALA A 176 12.56 -13.65 5.00
N GLY A 177 12.42 -12.61 5.82
CA GLY A 177 13.51 -11.77 6.33
C GLY A 177 13.86 -10.57 5.45
N THR A 178 13.23 -10.41 4.28
CA THR A 178 13.44 -9.27 3.37
C THR A 178 12.20 -8.37 3.36
N ASN A 179 12.37 -7.05 3.41
CA ASN A 179 11.29 -6.06 3.31
C ASN A 179 10.12 -6.29 4.29
N GLY A 180 10.39 -6.87 5.47
CA GLY A 180 9.37 -7.19 6.46
C GLY A 180 8.61 -8.50 6.21
N ALA A 181 8.92 -9.23 5.13
CA ALA A 181 8.28 -10.50 4.84
C ALA A 181 8.64 -11.58 5.85
N PHE A 182 7.67 -12.42 6.19
CA PHE A 182 7.80 -13.53 7.13
C PHE A 182 7.03 -14.75 6.64
N VAL A 183 7.35 -15.91 7.20
CA VAL A 183 6.60 -17.15 6.99
C VAL A 183 5.50 -17.23 8.05
N ILE A 184 4.26 -17.47 7.65
CA ILE A 184 3.16 -17.66 8.62
C ILE A 184 3.34 -18.95 9.43
N ALA A 185 2.61 -19.09 10.53
CA ALA A 185 2.76 -20.23 11.45
C ALA A 185 2.53 -21.62 10.81
N SER A 186 1.70 -21.70 9.76
CA SER A 186 1.49 -22.95 9.03
C SER A 186 2.72 -23.39 8.20
N GLY A 187 3.65 -22.48 7.93
CA GLY A 187 4.79 -22.70 7.03
C GLY A 187 4.45 -22.64 5.54
N LEU A 188 3.20 -22.35 5.17
CA LEU A 188 2.71 -22.49 3.80
C LEU A 188 2.68 -21.19 2.99
N GLU A 189 2.77 -20.04 3.64
CA GLU A 189 2.63 -18.73 3.00
C GLU A 189 3.76 -17.80 3.44
N ILE A 190 4.27 -17.00 2.50
CA ILE A 190 5.31 -16.00 2.71
C ILE A 190 4.84 -14.67 2.14
N GLY A 191 4.87 -13.64 2.97
CA GLY A 191 4.46 -12.29 2.59
C GLY A 191 4.81 -11.30 3.69
N SER A 192 4.54 -10.03 3.42
CA SER A 192 4.82 -8.89 4.28
C SER A 192 3.58 -8.05 4.62
N PRO A 193 2.35 -8.61 4.78
CA PRO A 193 1.20 -7.78 5.06
C PRO A 193 1.48 -6.97 6.32
N SER A 194 1.37 -5.66 6.20
CA SER A 194 2.17 -4.74 6.99
C SER A 194 1.98 -4.87 8.50
N LEU A 195 3.11 -4.84 9.19
CA LEU A 195 3.27 -4.28 10.53
C LEU A 195 3.75 -2.84 10.37
N VAL A 196 2.91 -1.85 10.69
CA VAL A 196 3.33 -0.44 10.76
C VAL A 196 4.40 -0.31 11.85
N PRO A 197 5.62 0.16 11.55
CA PRO A 197 6.42 0.79 12.58
C PRO A 197 5.75 2.12 12.86
N GLU A 198 5.11 2.26 14.03
CA GLU A 198 4.61 3.57 14.43
C GLU A 198 5.78 4.56 14.33
N PRO A 199 5.62 5.74 13.69
CA PRO A 199 6.69 6.74 13.53
C PRO A 199 7.39 7.07 14.86
N GLU A 200 6.64 6.95 15.95
CA GLU A 200 7.11 7.12 17.33
C GLU A 200 8.08 6.03 17.78
N THR A 201 7.98 4.79 17.28
CA THR A 201 8.90 3.70 17.66
C THR A 201 10.32 3.99 17.16
N TYR A 202 10.49 4.51 15.94
CA TYR A 202 11.81 4.92 15.46
C TYR A 202 12.30 6.21 16.12
N ALA A 203 11.42 7.19 16.34
CA ALA A 203 11.78 8.41 17.04
C ALA A 203 12.17 8.14 18.51
N MET A 204 11.48 7.23 19.21
CA MET A 204 11.78 6.84 20.58
C MET A 204 12.97 5.88 20.68
N LEU A 205 13.19 5.01 19.70
CA LEU A 205 14.42 4.19 19.61
C LEU A 205 15.64 5.09 19.41
N LEU A 206 15.58 6.03 18.47
CA LEU A 206 16.66 6.99 18.21
C LEU A 206 16.84 7.95 19.39
N ALA A 207 15.76 8.46 19.99
CA ALA A 207 15.84 9.29 21.19
C ALA A 207 16.40 8.51 22.40
N GLY A 208 16.03 7.24 22.57
CA GLY A 208 16.55 6.35 23.60
C GLY A 208 18.05 6.11 23.46
N LEU A 209 18.53 5.83 22.24
CA LEU A 209 19.96 5.71 21.94
C LEU A 209 20.72 7.02 22.19
N GLY A 210 20.14 8.17 21.81
CA GLY A 210 20.70 9.49 22.07
C GLY A 210 20.84 9.81 23.57
N LEU A 211 19.83 9.47 24.37
CA LEU A 211 19.85 9.64 25.83
C LEU A 211 20.88 8.74 26.52
N MET A 212 21.02 7.47 26.07
CA MET A 212 22.03 6.57 26.61
C MET A 212 23.46 7.03 26.29
N GLY A 213 23.71 7.52 25.07
CA GLY A 213 25.01 8.10 24.70
C GLY A 213 25.38 9.32 25.55
N ALA A 214 24.41 10.19 25.86
CA ALA A 214 24.62 11.34 26.74
C ALA A 214 24.87 10.95 28.20
N ALA A 215 24.21 9.91 28.72
CA ALA A 215 24.39 9.41 30.08
C ALA A 215 25.78 8.75 30.29
N ILE A 216 26.28 8.01 29.28
CA ILE A 216 27.61 7.39 29.32
C ILE A 216 28.71 8.46 29.31
N ARG A 217 28.59 9.49 28.46
CA ARG A 217 29.57 10.58 28.36
C ARG A 217 29.66 11.40 29.66
N ARG A 218 28.58 11.52 30.44
CA ARG A 218 28.57 12.23 31.74
C ARG A 218 29.20 11.44 32.89
N ARG A 219 29.40 10.13 32.74
CA ARG A 219 30.02 9.28 33.78
C ARG A 219 31.53 9.12 33.61
N GLN A 220 32.08 9.57 32.49
CA GLN A 220 33.51 9.52 32.17
C GLN A 220 34.22 10.88 32.26
N ALA A 221 33.50 11.92 32.70
CA ALA A 221 34.03 13.26 32.98
C ALA A 221 34.10 13.51 34.49
#